data_AF-A0A846Z8V7-F1
#
_entry.id   AF-A0A846Z8V7-F1
#
_cell.length_a   1.000
_cell.length_b   1.000
_cell.length_c   1.000
_cell.angle_alpha   90.00
_cell.angle_beta   90.00
_cell.angle_gamma   90.00
#
_symmetry.space_group_name_H-M   'P 1'
#
loop_
_entity.id
_entity.type
_entity.pdbx_description
1 polymer ?
#
loop_
_entity_poly.entity_id
_entity_poly.type
_entity_poly.pdbx_seq_one_letter_code
_entity_poly.pdbx_strand_id
1 'polypeptide(L)' 'MVNLSSVHATSGAVPVGRVGDAAELAGAAVFLVGDGARYMTGSTMTVDGGWTAR' A
#
# COMPACT_ATOMS: atom_id res chain seq x y z
N MET A 1 26.18 -7.42 4.51
CA MET A 1 25.66 -7.93 3.22
C MET A 1 24.17 -8.21 3.41
N VAL A 2 23.30 -7.29 3.00
CA VAL A 2 21.84 -7.46 3.16
C VAL A 2 21.39 -8.54 2.17
N ASN A 3 20.69 -9.56 2.65
CA ASN A 3 20.19 -10.64 1.82
C ASN A 3 18.98 -10.16 1.00
N LEU A 4 19.18 -9.95 -0.31
CA LEU A 4 18.15 -9.48 -1.24
C LEU A 4 17.08 -10.53 -1.56
N SER A 5 17.20 -11.77 -1.07
CA SER A 5 16.12 -12.77 -1.19
C SER A 5 14.98 -12.55 -0.19
N SER A 6 15.24 -11.83 0.92
CA SER A 6 14.26 -11.58 2.00
C SER A 6 13.25 -10.47 1.70
N VAL A 7 13.43 -9.69 0.63
CA VAL A 7 12.59 -8.51 0.30
C VAL A 7 11.40 -8.82 -0.62
N HIS A 8 11.24 -10.08 -1.03
CA HIS A 8 9.98 -10.54 -1.61
C HIS A 8 9.06 -10.83 -0.43
N ALA A 9 8.18 -9.89 -0.07
CA ALA A 9 7.24 -10.10 1.03
C ALA A 9 6.61 -11.49 0.88
N THR A 10 6.67 -12.29 1.94
CA THR A 10 6.05 -13.62 1.97
C THR A 10 4.59 -13.44 1.58
N SER A 11 4.23 -13.90 0.38
CA SER A 11 2.90 -13.77 -0.22
C SER A 11 1.79 -14.25 0.72
N GLY A 12 2.09 -15.12 1.68
CA GLY A 12 1.15 -15.57 2.70
C GLY A 12 0.65 -14.49 3.68
N ALA A 13 1.30 -13.33 3.79
CA ALA A 13 0.88 -12.27 4.71
C ALA A 13 0.13 -11.10 4.02
N VAL A 14 0.21 -11.00 2.69
CA VAL A 14 -0.57 -10.05 1.89
C VAL A 14 -1.75 -10.82 1.28
N PRO A 15 -3.01 -10.56 1.67
CA PRO A 15 -4.17 -11.23 1.09
C PRO A 15 -4.27 -11.16 -0.44
N VAL A 16 -3.82 -10.06 -1.05
CA VAL A 16 -3.72 -9.92 -2.53
C VAL A 16 -2.67 -10.86 -3.16
N GLY A 17 -1.84 -11.53 -2.35
CA GLY A 17 -0.93 -12.60 -2.78
C GLY A 17 0.35 -12.14 -3.47
N ARG A 18 0.60 -10.83 -3.51
CA ARG A 18 1.81 -10.23 -4.11
C ARG A 18 2.25 -8.97 -3.37
N VAL A 19 3.50 -8.59 -3.58
CA VAL A 19 4.00 -7.25 -3.21
C VAL A 19 3.29 -6.20 -4.09
N GLY A 20 2.95 -5.07 -3.48
CA GLY A 20 2.41 -3.91 -4.19
C GLY A 20 3.45 -3.24 -5.10
N ASP A 21 2.99 -2.59 -6.15
CA ASP A 21 3.82 -1.76 -7.03
C ASP A 21 3.82 -0.30 -6.58
N ALA A 22 4.90 0.44 -6.85
CA ALA A 22 4.99 1.87 -6.55
C ALA A 22 3.86 2.70 -7.20
N ALA A 23 3.37 2.28 -8.39
CA ALA A 23 2.26 2.92 -9.07
C ALA A 23 0.95 2.88 -8.26
N GLU A 24 0.75 1.86 -7.43
CA GLU A 24 -0.45 1.75 -6.59
C GLU A 24 -0.44 2.80 -5.46
N LEU A 25 0.73 3.08 -4.88
CA LEU A 25 0.90 4.18 -3.93
C LEU A 25 0.81 5.55 -4.59
N ALA A 26 1.35 5.68 -5.81
CA ALA A 26 1.24 6.92 -6.58
C ALA A 26 -0.23 7.27 -6.88
N GLY A 27 -1.05 6.27 -7.23
CA GLY A 27 -2.48 6.47 -7.43
C GLY A 27 -3.19 6.96 -6.15
N ALA A 28 -2.86 6.38 -4.99
CA ALA A 28 -3.41 6.83 -3.71
C ALA A 28 -2.98 8.26 -3.36
N ALA A 29 -1.72 8.62 -3.62
CA ALA A 29 -1.24 9.98 -3.43
C ALA A 29 -1.97 10.98 -4.33
N VAL A 30 -2.17 10.65 -5.61
CA VAL A 30 -2.94 11.47 -6.57
C VAL A 30 -4.39 11.66 -6.09
N PHE A 31 -5.01 10.61 -5.55
CA PHE A 31 -6.35 10.72 -4.96
C PHE A 31 -6.36 11.68 -3.75
N LEU A 32 -5.42 11.55 -2.82
CA LEU A 32 -5.34 12.37 -1.61
C LEU A 32 -5.10 13.85 -1.89
N VAL A 33 -4.36 14.19 -2.95
CA VAL A 33 -4.18 15.59 -3.39
C VAL A 33 -5.31 16.09 -4.29
N GLY A 34 -6.21 15.20 -4.67
CA GLY A 34 -7.29 15.47 -5.61
C GLY A 34 -8.59 15.90 -4.95
N ASP A 35 -9.52 16.31 -5.81
CA ASP A 35 -10.86 16.73 -5.44
C ASP A 35 -11.69 15.68 -4.68
N GLY A 36 -11.37 14.40 -4.83
CA GLY A 36 -12.05 13.32 -4.11
C GLY A 36 -11.77 13.31 -2.60
N ALA A 37 -10.67 13.91 -2.16
CA ALA A 37 -10.20 13.87 -0.77
C ALA A 37 -10.38 15.20 -0.01
N ARG A 38 -11.09 16.18 -0.57
CA ARG A 38 -11.21 17.55 -0.02
C ARG A 38 -11.85 17.69 1.37
N TYR A 39 -12.44 16.63 1.92
CA TYR A 39 -12.93 16.56 3.30
C TYR A 39 -12.22 15.49 4.16
N MET A 40 -11.16 14.89 3.63
CA MET A 40 -10.33 13.91 4.35
C MET A 40 -9.16 14.65 4.99
N THR A 41 -9.15 14.70 6.32
CA THR A 41 -8.06 15.28 7.11
C THR A 41 -7.92 14.51 8.41
N GLY A 42 -6.68 14.39 8.91
CA GLY A 42 -6.38 13.68 10.16
C GLY A 42 -6.62 12.17 10.12
N SER A 43 -6.84 11.59 8.95
CA SER A 43 -7.11 10.16 8.76
C SER A 43 -6.00 9.47 7.94
N THR A 44 -5.85 8.17 8.14
CA THR A 44 -4.90 7.32 7.40
C THR A 44 -5.64 6.55 6.31
N MET A 45 -5.13 6.60 5.07
CA MET A 45 -5.55 5.73 3.98
C MET A 45 -4.60 4.53 3.88
N THR A 46 -5.10 3.33 4.17
CA THR A 46 -4.30 2.10 4.10
C THR A 46 -4.27 1.55 2.68
N VAL A 47 -3.07 1.28 2.16
CA VAL A 47 -2.83 0.70 0.83
C VAL A 47 -1.75 -0.38 0.96
N ASP A 48 -2.16 -1.59 1.35
CA ASP A 48 -1.24 -2.65 1.79
C ASP A 48 -1.61 -4.05 1.28
N GLY A 49 -2.53 -4.14 0.30
CA GLY A 49 -3.01 -5.41 -0.24
C GLY A 49 -3.76 -6.27 0.78
N GLY A 50 -4.30 -5.66 1.85
CA GLY A 50 -5.06 -6.34 2.91
C GLY A 50 -4.23 -6.77 4.11
N TRP A 51 -2.94 -6.41 4.17
CA TRP A 51 -2.05 -6.85 5.24
C TRP A 51 -2.55 -6.49 6.65
N THR A 52 -3.17 -5.32 6.83
CA THR A 52 -3.67 -4.85 8.13
C THR A 52 -5.10 -5.32 8.43
N ALA A 53 -5.81 -5.88 7.45
CA ALA A 53 -7.23 -6.25 7.59
C ALA A 53 -7.47 -7.71 8.05
N ARG A 54 -6.40 -8.50 8.20
CA ARG A 54 -6.43 -9.91 8.59
C ARG A 54 -6.56 -10.13 10.09
#